data_AF-A0A6A1QB78-F1
#
_entry.id   AF-A0A6A1QB78-F1
#
_cell.length_a   1.000
_cell.length_b   1.000
_cell.length_c   1.000
_cell.angle_alpha   90.00
_cell.angle_beta   90.00
_cell.angle_gamma   90.00
#
_symmetry.space_group_name_H-M   'P 1'
#
loop_
_entity.id
_entity.type
_entity.pdbx_description
1 polymer ?
#
loop_
_entity_poly.entity_id
_entity_poly.type
_entity_poly.pdbx_seq_one_letter_code
_entity_poly.pdbx_strand_id
1 'polypeptide(L)'
;MSGQARLIRSLRKPTQPVAQAQIDRLGFYGSRARLRKAAMPFFDVQKRLGLDLDRWMTIQSAEQPHKIPGRCHAFEKEWIECAHGIGGIRAEKECKIEFDDFVECLLRQKTMKRLSAIKRQRDKLIKEGKYTPPPQHLGKEDPRP
;
A
#
# COMPACT_ATOMS: atom_id res chain seq x y z
N MET A 1 -9.50 -63.21 34.15
CA MET A 1 -10.31 -63.42 35.38
C MET A 1 -10.58 -62.05 35.99
N SER A 2 -11.78 -61.85 36.55
CA SER A 2 -12.31 -60.66 37.27
C SER A 2 -12.31 -59.33 36.48
N GLY A 3 -13.43 -58.70 36.11
CA GLY A 3 -14.80 -58.76 36.64
C GLY A 3 -14.98 -57.75 37.78
N GLN A 4 -15.66 -56.63 37.50
CA GLN A 4 -16.71 -55.93 38.29
C GLN A 4 -16.81 -54.47 37.78
N ALA A 5 -17.91 -54.09 37.09
CA ALA A 5 -19.22 -53.65 37.62
C ALA A 5 -19.19 -52.18 38.10
N ARG A 6 -20.17 -51.29 37.93
CA ARG A 6 -21.50 -51.30 37.30
C ARG A 6 -22.03 -49.85 37.33
N LEU A 7 -22.75 -49.46 36.27
CA LEU A 7 -24.04 -48.73 36.29
C LEU A 7 -24.12 -47.24 36.72
N ILE A 8 -25.15 -46.58 36.16
CA ILE A 8 -25.83 -45.30 36.56
C ILE A 8 -25.36 -44.07 35.74
N ARG A 9 -26.19 -43.25 35.07
CA ARG A 9 -27.64 -43.04 35.04
C ARG A 9 -28.02 -42.38 33.70
N SER A 10 -29.14 -42.80 33.12
CA SER A 10 -29.90 -42.00 32.16
C SER A 10 -30.34 -40.69 32.83
N LEU A 11 -29.99 -39.55 32.25
CA LEU A 11 -30.66 -38.28 32.55
C LEU A 11 -31.10 -37.61 31.24
N ARG A 12 -32.41 -37.40 31.21
CA ARG A 12 -33.21 -36.84 30.12
C ARG A 12 -32.72 -35.44 29.75
N LYS A 13 -32.77 -35.14 28.45
CA LYS A 13 -32.63 -33.78 27.90
C LYS A 13 -33.56 -32.82 28.64
N PRO A 14 -33.07 -31.68 29.16
CA PRO A 14 -33.94 -30.56 29.47
C PRO A 14 -34.34 -29.85 28.17
N THR A 15 -35.64 -29.72 28.01
CA THR A 15 -36.38 -28.90 27.06
C THR A 15 -35.83 -27.47 26.98
N GLN A 16 -35.62 -26.98 25.76
CA GLN A 16 -35.27 -25.60 25.47
C GLN A 16 -36.34 -24.64 26.00
N PRO A 17 -36.00 -23.62 26.83
CA PRO A 17 -36.88 -22.50 27.03
C PRO A 17 -36.71 -21.48 25.90
N VAL A 18 -37.83 -21.28 25.23
CA VAL A 18 -38.24 -20.22 24.31
C VAL A 18 -37.75 -18.84 24.79
N ALA A 19 -36.53 -18.43 24.41
CA ALA A 19 -36.00 -17.12 24.82
C ALA A 19 -35.01 -16.49 23.82
N GLN A 20 -35.01 -16.90 22.55
CA GLN A 20 -34.17 -16.28 21.52
C GLN A 20 -34.89 -16.09 20.19
N ALA A 21 -36.20 -15.80 20.22
CA ALA A 21 -37.00 -15.48 19.04
C ALA A 21 -37.75 -14.15 19.20
N GLN A 22 -37.19 -13.20 19.96
CA GLN A 22 -37.87 -11.93 20.27
C GLN A 22 -36.91 -10.73 20.37
N ILE A 23 -35.89 -10.69 19.50
CA ILE A 23 -35.10 -9.46 19.22
C ILE A 23 -35.05 -9.19 17.70
N ASP A 24 -36.06 -9.65 16.94
CA ASP A 24 -36.23 -9.31 15.51
C ASP A 24 -37.58 -8.62 15.25
N ARG A 25 -38.08 -7.80 16.18
CA ARG A 25 -39.40 -7.19 16.02
C ARG A 25 -39.60 -5.75 16.51
N LEU A 26 -38.52 -5.00 16.74
CA LEU A 26 -38.61 -3.56 16.98
C LEU A 26 -37.38 -2.87 16.39
N GLY A 27 -37.50 -2.31 15.19
CA GLY A 27 -36.44 -1.46 14.66
C GLY A 27 -36.52 -1.22 13.18
N PHE A 28 -37.23 -0.15 12.80
CA PHE A 28 -36.95 0.60 11.58
C PHE A 28 -37.20 -0.15 10.26
N TYR A 29 -38.40 0.01 9.70
CA TYR A 29 -38.53 0.25 8.26
C TYR A 29 -37.84 1.58 7.93
N GLY A 30 -36.52 1.62 8.10
CA GLY A 30 -35.67 2.62 7.50
C GLY A 30 -35.71 2.31 6.03
N SER A 31 -36.50 3.08 5.29
CA SER A 31 -36.33 3.30 3.86
C SER A 31 -34.84 3.22 3.57
N ARG A 32 -34.40 2.11 2.97
CA ARG A 32 -33.09 2.03 2.33
C ARG A 32 -33.20 2.94 1.11
N ALA A 33 -33.18 4.25 1.38
CA ALA A 33 -32.85 5.27 0.41
C ALA A 33 -31.46 4.86 -0.06
N ARG A 34 -31.45 4.10 -1.16
CA ARG A 34 -30.29 3.80 -1.96
C ARG A 34 -29.75 5.19 -2.28
N LEU A 35 -28.75 5.64 -1.53
CA LEU A 35 -28.08 6.90 -1.78
C LEU A 35 -27.51 6.74 -3.19
N ARG A 36 -28.26 7.19 -4.20
CA ARG A 36 -27.76 7.36 -5.55
C ARG A 36 -26.61 8.32 -5.35
N LYS A 37 -25.38 7.81 -5.29
CA LYS A 37 -24.17 8.61 -5.39
C LYS A 37 -24.43 9.57 -6.54
N ALA A 38 -24.66 10.85 -6.26
CA ALA A 38 -24.71 11.86 -7.28
C ALA A 38 -23.28 11.88 -7.83
N ALA A 39 -23.08 11.19 -8.95
CA ALA A 39 -21.82 11.23 -9.66
C ALA A 39 -21.68 12.68 -10.14
N MET A 40 -20.77 13.43 -9.53
CA MET A 40 -20.36 14.73 -10.04
C MET A 40 -19.70 14.46 -11.40
N PRO A 41 -20.34 14.85 -12.52
CA PRO A 41 -19.76 14.60 -13.83
C PRO A 41 -18.50 15.46 -13.98
N PHE A 42 -17.43 14.86 -14.50
CA PHE A 42 -16.22 15.60 -14.87
C PHE A 42 -16.43 16.25 -16.24
N PHE A 43 -16.74 17.55 -16.26
CA PHE A 43 -16.85 18.33 -17.49
C PHE A 43 -15.47 18.87 -17.90
N ASP A 44 -14.85 18.22 -18.88
CA ASP A 44 -13.53 18.60 -19.39
C ASP A 44 -13.60 19.85 -20.31
N VAL A 45 -13.91 21.01 -19.72
CA VAL A 45 -13.99 22.31 -20.42
C VAL A 45 -12.60 22.78 -20.84
N GLN A 46 -11.57 22.49 -20.03
CA GLN A 46 -10.18 22.89 -20.31
C GLN A 46 -9.67 22.29 -21.62
N LYS A 47 -9.88 20.97 -21.83
CA LYS A 47 -9.47 20.32 -23.08
C LYS A 47 -10.29 20.78 -24.29
N ARG A 48 -11.57 21.07 -24.12
CA ARG A 48 -12.43 21.57 -25.22
C ARG A 48 -12.07 22.98 -25.68
N LEU A 49 -11.70 23.86 -24.74
CA LEU A 49 -11.35 25.26 -25.02
C LEU A 49 -9.85 25.48 -25.23
N GLY A 50 -9.00 24.47 -25.00
CA GLY A 50 -7.55 24.59 -25.11
C GLY A 50 -6.90 25.45 -24.03
N LEU A 51 -7.54 25.58 -22.87
CA LEU A 51 -7.03 26.34 -21.73
C LEU A 51 -6.16 25.45 -20.83
N ASP A 52 -5.07 26.00 -20.30
CA ASP A 52 -4.23 25.36 -19.28
C ASP A 52 -4.38 26.12 -17.95
N LEU A 53 -5.35 25.72 -17.13
CA LEU A 53 -5.56 26.33 -15.81
C LEU A 53 -4.79 25.56 -14.73
N ASP A 54 -4.85 24.24 -14.78
CA ASP A 54 -4.30 23.35 -13.75
C ASP A 54 -3.34 22.27 -14.28
N ARG A 55 -3.27 22.02 -15.60
CA ARG A 55 -2.54 20.87 -16.17
C ARG A 55 -1.04 20.99 -15.95
N TRP A 56 -0.50 22.20 -16.01
CA TRP A 56 0.93 22.49 -15.77
C TRP A 56 1.44 22.04 -14.38
N MET A 57 0.58 21.91 -13.36
CA MET A 57 0.96 21.43 -12.01
C MET A 57 0.64 19.95 -11.74
N THR A 58 0.03 19.23 -12.69
CA THR A 58 -0.48 17.88 -12.41
C THR A 58 0.60 16.81 -12.28
N ILE A 59 1.71 16.96 -13.00
CA ILE A 59 2.79 15.98 -13.08
C ILE A 59 4.11 16.63 -12.67
N GLN A 60 4.99 15.88 -12.00
CA GLN A 60 6.33 16.39 -11.65
C GLN A 60 7.23 16.46 -12.89
N SER A 61 6.85 15.77 -13.96
CA SER A 61 7.57 15.72 -15.23
C SER A 61 7.20 16.81 -16.23
N ALA A 62 6.33 17.74 -15.85
CA ALA A 62 6.03 18.93 -16.63
C ALA A 62 7.24 19.88 -16.69
N GLU A 63 7.18 20.87 -17.58
CA GLU A 63 8.19 21.91 -17.64
C GLU A 63 8.23 22.70 -16.32
N GLN A 64 9.35 22.59 -15.61
CA GLN A 64 9.59 23.33 -14.38
C GLN A 64 10.44 24.58 -14.68
N PRO A 65 10.27 25.67 -13.89
CA PRO A 65 11.17 26.81 -13.95
C PRO A 65 12.64 26.37 -13.84
N HIS A 66 13.51 26.94 -14.66
CA HIS A 66 14.94 26.58 -14.74
C HIS A 66 15.25 25.11 -15.09
N LYS A 67 14.29 24.36 -15.65
CA LYS A 67 14.46 22.96 -16.05
C LYS A 67 14.92 22.05 -14.90
N ILE A 68 14.49 22.36 -13.67
CA ILE A 68 14.84 21.58 -12.49
C ILE A 68 14.05 20.27 -12.52
N PRO A 69 14.71 19.10 -12.59
CA PRO A 69 13.99 17.82 -12.57
C PRO A 69 13.58 17.46 -11.14
N GLY A 70 12.39 16.87 -11.00
CA GLY A 70 11.99 16.18 -9.77
C GLY A 70 12.87 14.97 -9.49
N ARG A 71 12.97 14.56 -8.21
CA ARG A 71 13.81 13.40 -7.81
C ARG A 71 13.43 12.10 -8.52
N CYS A 72 12.16 11.92 -8.85
CA CYS A 72 11.62 10.73 -9.50
C CYS A 72 11.16 11.00 -10.93
N HIS A 73 11.68 12.05 -11.58
CA HIS A 73 11.29 12.48 -12.92
C HIS A 73 11.37 11.36 -13.96
N ALA A 74 12.46 10.58 -13.98
CA ALA A 74 12.65 9.51 -14.94
C ALA A 74 11.58 8.41 -14.81
N PHE A 75 11.35 7.92 -13.59
CA PHE A 75 10.36 6.87 -13.33
C PHE A 75 8.92 7.33 -13.59
N GLU A 76 8.59 8.56 -13.23
CA GLU A 76 7.26 9.12 -13.51
C GLU A 76 7.02 9.25 -15.01
N LYS A 77 8.03 9.70 -15.76
CA LYS A 77 7.95 9.83 -17.21
C LYS A 77 7.76 8.48 -17.89
N GLU A 78 8.55 7.47 -17.54
CA GLU A 78 8.43 6.11 -18.08
C GLU A 78 7.03 5.51 -17.79
N TRP A 79 6.52 5.71 -16.57
CA TRP A 79 5.18 5.26 -16.21
C TRP A 79 4.08 5.96 -17.01
N ILE A 80 4.15 7.29 -17.18
CA ILE A 80 3.18 8.05 -17.98
C ILE A 80 3.24 7.61 -19.45
N GLU A 81 4.43 7.45 -20.01
CA GLU A 81 4.63 7.02 -21.40
C GLU A 81 4.08 5.60 -21.63
N CYS A 82 4.27 4.68 -20.67
CA CYS A 82 3.67 3.34 -20.73
C CYS A 82 2.14 3.41 -20.63
N ALA A 83 1.60 4.14 -19.65
CA ALA A 83 0.16 4.17 -19.38
C ALA A 83 -0.65 5.01 -20.41
N HIS A 84 0.02 5.79 -21.25
CA HIS A 84 -0.61 6.68 -22.20
C HIS A 84 -1.42 5.92 -23.26
N GLY A 85 -2.74 6.14 -23.29
CA GLY A 85 -3.63 5.59 -24.33
C GLY A 85 -4.17 4.17 -24.07
N ILE A 86 -3.67 3.46 -23.06
CA ILE A 86 -4.08 2.08 -22.74
C ILE A 86 -5.32 2.04 -21.82
N GLY A 87 -5.56 3.13 -21.07
CA GLY A 87 -6.65 3.27 -20.11
C GLY A 87 -6.34 2.63 -18.75
N GLY A 88 -6.92 3.17 -17.67
CA GLY A 88 -6.51 2.83 -16.29
C GLY A 88 -6.62 1.34 -15.93
N ILE A 89 -7.62 0.63 -16.45
CA ILE A 89 -7.85 -0.78 -16.13
C ILE A 89 -6.73 -1.69 -16.66
N ARG A 90 -6.23 -1.40 -17.87
CA ARG A 90 -5.17 -2.17 -18.51
C ARG A 90 -3.80 -1.70 -18.04
N ALA A 91 -3.62 -0.39 -17.86
CA ALA A 91 -2.37 0.19 -17.35
C ALA A 91 -1.96 -0.39 -15.99
N GLU A 92 -2.92 -0.72 -15.11
CA GLU A 92 -2.64 -1.37 -13.82
C GLU A 92 -1.92 -2.73 -13.96
N LYS A 93 -2.17 -3.46 -15.05
CA LYS A 93 -1.58 -4.78 -15.28
C LYS A 93 -0.35 -4.74 -16.19
N GLU A 94 -0.43 -3.95 -17.26
CA GLU A 94 0.62 -3.87 -18.28
C GLU A 94 1.80 -3.01 -17.81
N CYS A 95 1.54 -1.86 -17.17
CA CYS A 95 2.56 -0.90 -16.71
C CYS A 95 2.88 -1.05 -15.22
N LYS A 96 2.76 -2.26 -14.70
CA LYS A 96 2.92 -2.52 -13.26
C LYS A 96 4.35 -2.30 -12.79
N ILE A 97 5.34 -2.62 -13.62
CA ILE A 97 6.75 -2.56 -13.25
C ILE A 97 7.18 -1.10 -13.10
N GLU A 98 6.82 -0.27 -14.08
CA GLU A 98 7.10 1.16 -14.12
C GLU A 98 6.43 1.88 -12.94
N PHE A 99 5.18 1.48 -12.62
CA PHE A 99 4.48 2.02 -11.46
C PHE A 99 5.12 1.59 -10.13
N ASP A 100 5.51 0.32 -10.00
CA ASP A 100 6.17 -0.20 -8.79
C ASP A 100 7.52 0.48 -8.55
N ASP A 101 8.28 0.80 -9.60
CA ASP A 101 9.53 1.53 -9.53
C ASP A 101 9.32 3.01 -9.20
N PHE A 102 8.28 3.64 -9.75
CA PHE A 102 7.89 5.01 -9.37
C PHE A 102 7.51 5.10 -7.89
N VAL A 103 6.71 4.16 -7.39
CA VAL A 103 6.32 4.09 -5.96
C VAL A 103 7.53 3.82 -5.07
N GLU A 104 8.47 2.95 -5.48
CA GLU A 104 9.72 2.74 -4.75
C GLU A 104 10.57 4.00 -4.73
N CYS A 105 10.66 4.75 -5.84
CA CYS A 105 11.43 5.98 -5.88
C CYS A 105 10.90 7.03 -4.88
N LEU A 106 9.57 7.17 -4.79
CA LEU A 106 8.91 8.10 -3.87
C LEU A 106 9.07 7.71 -2.40
N LEU A 107 8.81 6.43 -2.08
CA LEU A 107 8.73 5.97 -0.69
C LEU A 107 10.04 5.35 -0.16
N ARG A 108 10.94 4.93 -1.05
CA ARG A 108 12.24 4.27 -0.77
C ARG A 108 12.16 3.08 0.20
N GLN A 109 11.02 2.40 0.24
CA GLN A 109 10.76 1.32 1.21
C GLN A 109 11.73 0.15 1.06
N LYS A 110 11.95 -0.32 -0.18
CA LYS A 110 12.88 -1.43 -0.47
C LYS A 110 14.30 -1.03 -0.12
N THR A 111 14.70 0.19 -0.50
CA THR A 111 16.01 0.77 -0.16
C THR A 111 16.24 0.83 1.35
N MET A 112 15.31 1.39 2.12
CA MET A 112 15.42 1.48 3.59
C MET A 112 15.46 0.11 4.25
N LYS A 113 14.63 -0.84 3.78
CA LYS A 113 14.64 -2.22 4.28
C LYS A 113 16.00 -2.87 4.05
N ARG A 114 16.59 -2.71 2.85
CA ARG A 114 17.92 -3.23 2.52
C ARG A 114 19.01 -2.61 3.40
N LEU A 115 19.03 -1.29 3.55
CA LEU A 115 19.98 -0.59 4.42
C LEU A 115 19.88 -1.06 5.88
N SER A 116 18.65 -1.26 6.38
CA SER A 116 18.43 -1.77 7.74
C SER A 116 18.99 -3.18 7.93
N ALA A 117 18.85 -4.06 6.95
CA ALA A 117 19.38 -5.42 6.99
C ALA A 117 20.91 -5.43 6.97
N ILE A 118 21.53 -4.62 6.10
CA ILE A 118 22.99 -4.47 6.02
C ILE A 118 23.54 -3.95 7.35
N LYS A 119 22.90 -2.93 7.94
CA LYS A 119 23.31 -2.37 9.24
C LYS A 119 23.22 -3.43 10.35
N ARG A 120 22.12 -4.16 10.43
CA ARG A 120 21.95 -5.25 11.42
C ARG A 120 23.00 -6.34 11.27
N GLN A 121 23.32 -6.73 10.04
CA GLN A 121 24.35 -7.74 9.77
C GLN A 121 25.74 -7.23 10.14
N ARG A 122 26.07 -5.97 9.78
CA ARG A 122 27.32 -5.32 10.18
C ARG A 122 27.46 -5.29 11.70
N ASP A 123 26.44 -4.84 12.41
CA ASP A 123 26.47 -4.73 13.88
C ASP A 123 26.64 -6.12 14.53
N LYS A 124 26.05 -7.16 13.96
CA LYS A 124 26.26 -8.56 14.41
C LYS A 124 27.71 -8.99 14.22
N LEU A 125 28.32 -8.74 13.06
CA LEU A 125 29.70 -9.14 12.77
C LEU A 125 30.74 -8.35 13.57
N ILE A 126 30.46 -7.08 13.89
CA ILE A 126 31.31 -6.28 14.78
C ILE A 126 31.27 -6.84 16.21
N LYS A 127 30.08 -7.21 16.70
CA LYS A 127 29.93 -7.86 18.01
C LYS A 127 30.63 -9.21 18.10
N GLU A 128 30.65 -9.97 17.00
CA GLU A 128 31.41 -11.23 16.89
C GLU A 128 32.92 -11.02 16.65
N GLY A 129 33.39 -9.79 16.43
CA GLY A 129 34.79 -9.47 16.16
C GLY A 129 35.29 -9.85 14.75
N LYS A 130 34.41 -10.31 13.86
CA LYS A 130 34.77 -10.80 12.51
C LYS A 130 34.89 -9.70 11.46
N TYR A 131 34.42 -8.49 11.76
CA TYR A 131 34.42 -7.37 10.81
C TYR A 131 34.90 -6.09 11.46
N THR A 132 35.91 -5.46 10.85
CA THR A 132 36.39 -4.13 11.18
C THR A 132 36.04 -3.16 10.04
N PRO A 133 35.43 -2.00 10.32
CA PRO A 133 35.08 -1.05 9.29
C PRO A 133 36.33 -0.42 8.66
N PRO A 134 36.31 -0.15 7.35
CA PRO A 134 37.45 0.44 6.65
C PRO A 134 37.65 1.93 7.04
N PRO A 135 38.87 2.49 6.88
CA PRO A 135 39.21 3.85 7.32
C PRO A 135 38.35 4.96 6.70
N GLN A 136 37.87 4.77 5.47
CA GLN A 136 36.97 5.70 4.77
C GLN A 136 35.67 5.91 5.53
N HIS A 137 35.11 4.83 6.11
CA HIS A 137 33.90 4.90 6.93
C HIS A 137 34.15 5.46 8.34
N LEU A 138 35.40 5.77 8.69
CA LEU A 138 35.79 6.37 9.97
C LEU A 138 36.16 7.86 9.83
N GLY A 139 36.05 8.44 8.63
CA GLY A 139 36.35 9.86 8.37
C GLY A 139 37.84 10.19 8.36
N LYS A 140 38.70 9.19 8.12
CA LYS A 140 40.16 9.36 8.02
C LYS A 140 40.65 9.47 6.56
N GLU A 141 39.74 9.63 5.61
CA GLU A 141 40.07 9.79 4.20
C GLU A 141 40.12 11.27 3.81
N ASP A 142 40.99 11.60 2.86
CA ASP A 142 41.00 12.92 2.24
C ASP A 142 39.70 13.11 1.44
N PRO A 143 38.98 14.24 1.63
CA PRO A 143 37.72 14.48 0.93
C PRO A 143 37.96 14.53 -0.59
N ARG A 144 37.11 13.82 -1.34
CA ARG A 144 37.08 13.95 -2.80
C ARG A 144 36.46 15.30 -3.17
N PRO A 145 37.07 16.08 -4.08
CA PRO A 145 36.55 17.39 -4.51
C PRO A 145 35.20 17.29 -5.21
#